data_AF-A0A0F4QVX5-F1
#
_entry.id   AF-A0A0F4QVX5-F1
#
_cell.length_a   1.000
_cell.length_b   1.000
_cell.length_c   1.000
_cell.angle_alpha   90.00
_cell.angle_beta   90.00
_cell.angle_gamma   90.00
#
_symmetry.space_group_name_H-M   'P 1'
#
loop_
_entity.id
_entity.type
_entity.pdbx_description
1 polymer ?
#
loop_
_entity_poly.entity_id
_entity_poly.type
_entity_poly.pdbx_seq_one_letter_code
_entity_poly.pdbx_strand_id
1 'polypeptide(L)'
;MDISDTRWHAKTQASPANSHRSNTTTSQSSTQSTQVSVSSLAVRLKEAQQAIDAARLTQQPFTQNKSVSTWQAQNEQTAIGSAKFEFEQLSKSQLETIAMDPSNTFSEAEKVAAYEQWHALDQRALSELKRHSLKDDNAAASFETALDTHYQAFSDLAKAMLPDNYISQAQSHFESAVQDMSLSAQAKGSESEQYYALMVADLFGGNEPKVQNGAQGMSLNNLERSNYEFLTQQDRDVLADMYQYADQNDIDFTYIKKLASDLGNYRRHDDGKLLGNFNEGHFNADGQKLTVGFTQKDQATIGRLTNSGALSDSALDKGFVSFITQPGLGALSHRGSYQFLAHMAEVTAGMPASDSPAQFKTFTEANSTSERYVISHSEERISLPEPDVSCKNGVCEVTEKGRKNGVTLAQDSPGFAPPAELDLAQFDALYQLRNDPDTQKSAWFEWFFDK
;
A
#
# COMPACT_ATOMS: atom_id res chain seq x y z
N MET A 1 28.38 23.29 14.44
CA MET A 1 29.82 23.23 14.15
C MET A 1 29.97 22.72 12.74
N ASP A 2 30.82 23.37 11.96
CA ASP A 2 31.08 23.06 10.55
C ASP A 2 32.11 21.92 10.43
N ILE A 3 31.92 20.99 9.49
CA ILE A 3 32.88 19.94 9.15
C ILE A 3 32.81 19.64 7.64
N SER A 4 33.35 20.55 6.85
CA SER A 4 33.87 20.23 5.51
C SER A 4 35.21 19.48 5.61
N ASP A 5 35.61 18.87 4.48
CA ASP A 5 36.90 18.22 4.21
C ASP A 5 37.30 16.91 4.92
N THR A 6 37.41 15.85 4.12
CA THR A 6 38.67 15.07 4.09
C THR A 6 38.98 14.52 2.69
N ARG A 7 40.11 14.92 2.12
CA ARG A 7 40.61 14.45 0.81
C ARG A 7 41.43 13.16 0.96
N TRP A 8 41.38 12.30 -0.06
CA TRP A 8 42.25 11.12 -0.16
C TRP A 8 43.62 11.48 -0.75
N HIS A 9 44.69 10.91 -0.19
CA HIS A 9 46.03 10.91 -0.77
C HIS A 9 46.40 9.50 -1.28
N ALA A 10 46.88 9.41 -2.52
CA ALA A 10 47.45 8.20 -3.09
C ALA A 10 48.98 8.19 -2.94
N LYS A 11 49.59 7.01 -2.84
CA LYS A 11 51.04 6.84 -2.98
C LYS A 11 51.39 5.52 -3.68
N THR A 12 52.06 5.62 -4.81
CA THR A 12 52.53 4.52 -5.68
C THR A 12 54.00 4.15 -5.40
N GLN A 13 54.38 2.90 -5.65
CA GLN A 13 55.77 2.49 -5.96
C GLN A 13 55.82 1.13 -6.69
N ALA A 14 56.90 0.84 -7.43
CA ALA A 14 56.97 -0.21 -8.47
C ALA A 14 58.45 -0.67 -8.74
N SER A 15 58.81 -1.63 -9.62
CA SER A 15 58.01 -2.27 -10.68
C SER A 15 58.29 -3.77 -11.00
N PRO A 16 59.28 -4.18 -11.83
CA PRO A 16 58.88 -4.88 -13.07
C PRO A 16 59.49 -6.28 -13.34
N ALA A 17 58.83 -7.05 -14.20
CA ALA A 17 59.46 -8.06 -15.07
C ALA A 17 58.66 -8.25 -16.39
N ASN A 18 59.35 -8.50 -17.51
CA ASN A 18 58.82 -8.37 -18.88
C ASN A 18 58.24 -9.65 -19.49
N SER A 19 57.24 -9.50 -20.38
CA SER A 19 57.15 -10.27 -21.63
C SER A 19 56.32 -9.51 -22.68
N HIS A 20 56.73 -9.52 -23.96
CA HIS A 20 56.13 -8.73 -25.04
C HIS A 20 55.25 -9.58 -25.98
N ARG A 21 54.07 -9.05 -26.38
CA ARG A 21 53.69 -8.86 -27.79
C ARG A 21 52.42 -8.02 -28.00
N SER A 22 52.57 -6.95 -28.80
CA SER A 22 51.67 -6.45 -29.88
C SER A 22 50.22 -6.95 -29.96
N ASN A 23 49.18 -6.12 -30.18
CA ASN A 23 49.12 -4.75 -30.74
C ASN A 23 47.83 -3.99 -30.33
N THR A 24 47.94 -2.65 -30.25
CA THR A 24 47.00 -1.57 -30.68
C THR A 24 45.49 -1.90 -30.88
N THR A 25 44.48 -1.14 -30.39
CA THR A 25 44.33 0.34 -30.37
C THR A 25 43.15 0.83 -29.46
N THR A 26 43.36 1.95 -28.74
CA THR A 26 42.39 2.95 -28.21
C THR A 26 41.25 2.57 -27.22
N SER A 27 41.28 3.28 -26.09
CA SER A 27 40.25 3.57 -25.07
C SER A 27 38.76 3.47 -25.50
N GLN A 28 37.81 3.06 -24.66
CA GLN A 28 37.52 3.69 -23.35
C GLN A 28 36.90 2.70 -22.34
N SER A 29 37.12 2.98 -21.05
CA SER A 29 36.50 2.26 -19.93
C SER A 29 35.00 2.57 -19.85
N SER A 30 34.14 1.59 -20.14
CA SER A 30 32.73 1.62 -19.76
C SER A 30 32.49 0.68 -18.58
N THR A 31 32.43 1.25 -17.38
CA THR A 31 31.83 0.59 -16.22
C THR A 31 30.34 0.37 -16.49
N GLN A 32 29.97 -0.77 -17.06
CA GLN A 32 28.57 -1.09 -17.33
C GLN A 32 27.84 -1.46 -16.04
N SER A 33 26.94 -0.56 -15.65
CA SER A 33 26.10 -0.62 -14.46
C SER A 33 24.99 -1.66 -14.56
N THR A 34 24.88 -2.51 -13.53
CA THR A 34 23.69 -3.31 -13.20
C THR A 34 22.74 -2.49 -12.31
N GLN A 35 21.76 -1.76 -12.89
CA GLN A 35 20.73 -1.01 -12.13
C GLN A 35 19.43 -0.71 -12.91
N VAL A 36 18.52 -1.68 -13.14
CA VAL A 36 17.08 -1.36 -13.17
C VAL A 36 16.56 -1.54 -11.77
N SER A 37 16.57 -0.43 -11.06
CA SER A 37 16.29 -0.31 -9.64
C SER A 37 15.80 1.11 -9.46
N VAL A 38 14.55 1.28 -9.00
CA VAL A 38 13.95 2.59 -8.70
C VAL A 38 13.79 3.53 -9.91
N SER A 39 14.35 3.19 -11.08
CA SER A 39 14.72 4.17 -12.12
C SER A 39 13.61 4.61 -13.06
N SER A 40 12.66 3.74 -13.45
CA SER A 40 11.56 4.15 -14.35
C SER A 40 10.59 5.12 -13.67
N LEU A 41 10.10 4.78 -12.48
CA LEU A 41 9.25 5.68 -11.70
C LEU A 41 10.01 6.94 -11.25
N ALA A 42 11.28 6.84 -10.84
CA ALA A 42 12.06 8.03 -10.51
C ALA A 42 12.32 8.95 -11.71
N VAL A 43 12.44 8.41 -12.93
CA VAL A 43 12.50 9.22 -14.16
C VAL A 43 11.14 9.88 -14.43
N ARG A 44 10.03 9.15 -14.40
CA ARG A 44 8.68 9.72 -14.57
C ARG A 44 8.36 10.80 -13.54
N LEU A 45 8.67 10.57 -12.26
CA LEU A 45 8.53 11.56 -11.18
C LEU A 45 9.41 12.80 -11.41
N LYS A 46 10.65 12.60 -11.89
CA LYS A 46 11.56 13.71 -12.20
C LYS A 46 11.07 14.54 -13.39
N GLU A 47 10.53 13.91 -14.42
CA GLU A 47 9.94 14.58 -15.58
C GLU A 47 8.70 15.38 -15.18
N ALA A 48 7.77 14.76 -14.44
CA ALA A 48 6.60 15.43 -13.88
C ALA A 48 6.98 16.62 -12.98
N GLN A 49 7.98 16.46 -12.10
CA GLN A 49 8.48 17.56 -11.27
C GLN A 49 9.07 18.71 -12.11
N GLN A 50 9.87 18.39 -13.14
CA GLN A 50 10.40 19.40 -14.06
C GLN A 50 9.29 20.14 -14.82
N ALA A 51 8.21 19.44 -15.17
CA ALA A 51 7.05 20.04 -15.82
C ALA A 51 6.24 20.92 -14.86
N ILE A 52 6.08 20.52 -13.59
CA ILE A 52 5.47 21.32 -12.51
C ILE A 52 6.27 22.62 -12.29
N ASP A 53 7.59 22.51 -12.18
CA ASP A 53 8.51 23.65 -12.00
C ASP A 53 8.43 24.62 -13.20
N ALA A 54 8.41 24.08 -14.42
CA ALA A 54 8.30 24.86 -15.66
C ALA A 54 6.93 25.54 -15.81
N ALA A 55 5.85 24.87 -15.41
CA ALA A 55 4.48 25.40 -15.43
C ALA A 55 4.24 26.47 -14.35
N ARG A 56 5.16 26.65 -13.39
CA ARG A 56 5.03 27.55 -12.23
C ARG A 56 3.76 27.29 -11.41
N LEU A 57 3.33 26.04 -11.32
CA LEU A 57 2.14 25.66 -10.54
C LEU A 57 2.27 26.04 -9.04
N THR A 58 3.50 26.15 -8.54
CA THR A 58 3.85 26.64 -7.20
C THR A 58 3.69 28.15 -7.00
N GLN A 59 3.34 28.94 -8.02
CA GLN A 59 3.28 30.41 -7.95
C GLN A 59 1.93 31.03 -8.36
N GLN A 60 0.90 30.23 -8.65
CA GLN A 60 -0.43 30.73 -8.98
C GLN A 60 -1.47 30.27 -7.95
N PRO A 61 -2.28 31.18 -7.36
CA PRO A 61 -3.45 30.79 -6.57
C PRO A 61 -4.43 30.02 -7.47
N PHE A 62 -4.72 28.76 -7.11
CA PHE A 62 -5.33 27.76 -8.00
C PHE A 62 -6.86 27.93 -8.20
N THR A 63 -7.34 29.16 -8.30
CA THR A 63 -8.78 29.50 -8.43
C THR A 63 -9.37 29.24 -9.84
N GLN A 64 -8.62 28.60 -10.75
CA GLN A 64 -9.03 28.42 -12.16
C GLN A 64 -8.83 27.03 -12.75
N ASN A 65 -8.78 25.96 -11.95
CA ASN A 65 -8.97 24.60 -12.49
C ASN A 65 -10.17 23.90 -11.86
N LYS A 66 -11.23 23.71 -12.65
CA LYS A 66 -12.46 22.98 -12.27
C LYS A 66 -12.24 21.46 -12.13
N SER A 67 -11.00 20.98 -12.06
CA SER A 67 -10.63 19.66 -12.56
C SER A 67 -10.75 18.51 -11.55
N VAL A 68 -10.53 18.74 -10.25
CA VAL A 68 -10.54 17.65 -9.24
C VAL A 68 -11.91 16.95 -9.20
N SER A 69 -13.00 17.71 -9.21
CA SER A 69 -14.37 17.17 -9.25
C SER A 69 -14.75 16.52 -10.58
N THR A 70 -14.04 16.81 -11.67
CA THR A 70 -14.28 16.19 -13.00
C THR A 70 -13.40 14.97 -13.25
N TRP A 71 -12.29 14.80 -12.54
CA TRP A 71 -11.40 13.64 -12.69
C TRP A 71 -12.10 12.30 -12.35
N GLN A 72 -13.10 12.33 -11.46
CA GLN A 72 -13.94 11.17 -11.11
C GLN A 72 -15.05 10.87 -12.12
N ALA A 73 -15.32 11.75 -13.11
CA ALA A 73 -16.58 11.74 -13.86
C ALA A 73 -16.56 10.95 -15.19
N GLN A 74 -15.40 10.52 -15.70
CA GLN A 74 -15.28 9.94 -17.06
C GLN A 74 -14.28 8.78 -17.24
N ASN A 75 -13.60 8.31 -16.19
CA ASN A 75 -12.42 7.44 -16.36
C ASN A 75 -12.70 5.94 -16.16
N GLU A 76 -11.90 5.11 -16.83
CA GLU A 76 -11.97 3.64 -16.76
C GLU A 76 -11.56 3.15 -15.37
N GLN A 77 -12.57 2.89 -14.53
CA GLN A 77 -12.43 2.55 -13.13
C GLN A 77 -11.46 1.35 -12.88
N THR A 78 -11.38 0.38 -13.81
CA THR A 78 -10.41 -0.73 -13.78
C THR A 78 -8.95 -0.28 -13.83
N ALA A 79 -8.61 0.73 -14.64
CA ALA A 79 -7.24 1.24 -14.77
C ALA A 79 -6.80 2.00 -13.51
N ILE A 80 -7.74 2.73 -12.88
CA ILE A 80 -7.53 3.39 -11.57
C ILE A 80 -7.19 2.34 -10.51
N GLY A 81 -7.93 1.22 -10.49
CA GLY A 81 -7.68 0.12 -9.57
C GLY A 81 -6.27 -0.46 -9.65
N SER A 82 -5.79 -0.76 -10.87
CA SER A 82 -4.42 -1.27 -11.08
C SER A 82 -3.36 -0.27 -10.61
N ALA A 83 -3.49 1.01 -10.98
CA ALA A 83 -2.54 2.06 -10.59
C ALA A 83 -2.48 2.25 -9.06
N LYS A 84 -3.61 2.10 -8.36
CA LYS A 84 -3.69 2.25 -6.90
C LYS A 84 -2.82 1.24 -6.14
N PHE A 85 -2.71 0.00 -6.64
CA PHE A 85 -1.82 -1.00 -6.05
C PHE A 85 -0.34 -0.63 -6.24
N GLU A 86 0.04 -0.12 -7.42
CA GLU A 86 1.42 0.31 -7.68
C GLU A 86 1.85 1.51 -6.81
N PHE A 87 0.88 2.32 -6.37
CA PHE A 87 1.12 3.52 -5.59
C PHE A 87 0.98 3.36 -4.07
N GLU A 88 0.64 2.17 -3.55
CA GLU A 88 0.33 1.98 -2.12
C GLU A 88 1.50 2.38 -1.19
N GLN A 89 2.75 2.20 -1.66
CA GLN A 89 3.98 2.45 -0.91
C GLN A 89 4.64 3.82 -1.18
N LEU A 90 4.01 4.71 -1.94
CA LEU A 90 4.57 6.02 -2.27
C LEU A 90 4.38 7.04 -1.14
N SER A 91 5.35 7.95 -1.01
CA SER A 91 5.26 9.10 -0.09
C SER A 91 4.22 10.13 -0.56
N LYS A 92 3.66 10.93 0.37
CA LYS A 92 2.73 12.03 0.04
C LYS A 92 3.27 12.93 -1.07
N SER A 93 4.55 13.33 -1.02
CA SER A 93 5.17 14.19 -2.05
C SER A 93 5.25 13.52 -3.43
N GLN A 94 5.50 12.20 -3.51
CA GLN A 94 5.47 11.49 -4.80
C GLN A 94 4.04 11.42 -5.36
N LEU A 95 3.04 11.20 -4.49
CA LEU A 95 1.64 11.18 -4.88
C LEU A 95 1.17 12.57 -5.36
N GLU A 96 1.62 13.65 -4.70
CA GLU A 96 1.40 15.04 -5.12
C GLU A 96 2.00 15.32 -6.51
N THR A 97 3.26 14.91 -6.75
CA THR A 97 3.93 15.04 -8.06
C THR A 97 3.19 14.27 -9.16
N ILE A 98 2.63 13.08 -8.87
CA ILE A 98 1.85 12.29 -9.83
C ILE A 98 0.51 12.96 -10.11
N ALA A 99 -0.28 13.24 -9.07
CA ALA A 99 -1.63 13.79 -9.20
C ALA A 99 -1.66 15.17 -9.91
N MET A 100 -0.61 15.97 -9.72
CA MET A 100 -0.50 17.32 -10.30
C MET A 100 0.35 17.37 -11.59
N ASP A 101 0.71 16.23 -12.19
CA ASP A 101 1.54 16.17 -13.40
C ASP A 101 0.88 16.86 -14.62
N PRO A 102 1.50 17.92 -15.17
CA PRO A 102 1.02 18.58 -16.38
C PRO A 102 1.64 18.02 -17.68
N SER A 103 2.63 17.13 -17.61
CA SER A 103 3.37 16.64 -18.80
C SER A 103 2.75 15.42 -19.51
N ASN A 104 1.63 14.90 -19.03
CA ASN A 104 1.06 13.61 -19.48
C ASN A 104 2.04 12.42 -19.31
N THR A 105 3.02 12.57 -18.40
CA THR A 105 3.95 11.51 -18.01
C THR A 105 3.23 10.44 -17.18
N PHE A 106 2.17 10.85 -16.46
CA PHE A 106 1.17 10.00 -15.85
C PHE A 106 -0.17 10.12 -16.58
N SER A 107 -0.86 9.00 -16.75
CA SER A 107 -2.22 8.96 -17.30
C SER A 107 -3.24 9.52 -16.30
N GLU A 108 -4.40 9.99 -16.78
CA GLU A 108 -5.44 10.52 -15.88
C GLU A 108 -5.91 9.49 -14.83
N ALA A 109 -5.90 8.19 -15.16
CA ALA A 109 -6.18 7.12 -14.21
C ALA A 109 -5.12 7.01 -13.10
N GLU A 110 -3.83 7.17 -13.43
CA GLU A 110 -2.75 7.24 -12.44
C GLU A 110 -2.84 8.51 -11.58
N LYS A 111 -3.18 9.67 -12.18
CA LYS A 111 -3.38 10.92 -11.42
C LYS A 111 -4.51 10.80 -10.40
N VAL A 112 -5.63 10.19 -10.80
CA VAL A 112 -6.77 9.88 -9.91
C VAL A 112 -6.36 8.91 -8.80
N ALA A 113 -5.71 7.79 -9.13
CA ALA A 113 -5.25 6.82 -8.14
C ALA A 113 -4.26 7.44 -7.13
N ALA A 114 -3.37 8.33 -7.59
CA ALA A 114 -2.45 9.05 -6.71
C ALA A 114 -3.17 10.07 -5.82
N TYR A 115 -4.15 10.81 -6.34
CA TYR A 115 -5.00 11.72 -5.56
C TYR A 115 -5.78 10.96 -4.48
N GLU A 116 -6.43 9.84 -4.83
CA GLU A 116 -7.16 8.99 -3.87
C GLU A 116 -6.25 8.47 -2.76
N GLN A 117 -5.06 7.97 -3.10
CA GLN A 117 -4.11 7.45 -2.13
C GLN A 117 -3.57 8.56 -1.22
N TRP A 118 -3.27 9.74 -1.79
CA TRP A 118 -2.87 10.92 -1.02
C TRP A 118 -3.98 11.37 -0.06
N HIS A 119 -5.23 11.40 -0.52
CA HIS A 119 -6.39 11.76 0.29
C HIS A 119 -6.63 10.74 1.41
N ALA A 120 -6.45 9.44 1.16
CA ALA A 120 -6.55 8.40 2.18
C ALA A 120 -5.45 8.52 3.26
N LEU A 121 -4.24 8.92 2.88
CA LEU A 121 -3.17 9.27 3.84
C LEU A 121 -3.53 10.52 4.65
N ASP A 122 -4.24 11.47 4.06
CA ASP A 122 -4.69 12.67 4.76
C ASP A 122 -5.82 12.41 5.77
N GLN A 123 -6.85 11.67 5.37
CA GLN A 123 -7.94 11.28 6.29
C GLN A 123 -7.42 10.46 7.48
N ARG A 124 -6.36 9.67 7.29
CA ARG A 124 -5.69 8.96 8.39
C ARG A 124 -5.02 9.93 9.37
N ALA A 125 -4.28 10.92 8.87
CA ALA A 125 -3.65 11.94 9.69
C ALA A 125 -4.69 12.77 10.44
N LEU A 126 -5.75 13.24 9.78
CA LEU A 126 -6.88 13.93 10.41
C LEU A 126 -7.50 13.11 11.56
N SER A 127 -7.67 11.79 11.36
CA SER A 127 -8.20 10.89 12.40
C SER A 127 -7.28 10.79 13.63
N GLU A 128 -5.96 10.85 13.42
CA GLU A 128 -4.97 10.86 14.51
C GLU A 128 -4.94 12.20 15.25
N LEU A 129 -5.05 13.33 14.54
CA LEU A 129 -5.16 14.65 15.16
C LEU A 129 -6.40 14.74 16.06
N LYS A 130 -7.59 14.37 15.54
CA LYS A 130 -8.86 14.33 16.30
C LYS A 130 -8.69 13.58 17.62
N ARG A 131 -8.08 12.40 17.57
CA ARG A 131 -7.88 11.56 18.75
C ARG A 131 -6.92 12.14 19.77
N HIS A 132 -5.81 12.75 19.34
CA HIS A 132 -4.90 13.40 20.28
C HIS A 132 -5.62 14.54 21.00
N SER A 133 -6.40 15.33 20.25
CA SER A 133 -7.17 16.44 20.81
C SER A 133 -8.26 15.98 21.79
N LEU A 134 -8.91 14.84 21.59
CA LEU A 134 -9.87 14.25 22.53
C LEU A 134 -9.29 13.92 23.93
N LYS A 135 -7.97 13.95 24.11
CA LYS A 135 -7.31 13.73 25.41
C LYS A 135 -7.16 15.00 26.25
N ASP A 136 -7.37 16.17 25.65
CA ASP A 136 -7.21 17.47 26.31
C ASP A 136 -8.54 18.01 26.85
N ASP A 137 -8.49 18.72 27.99
CA ASP A 137 -9.65 19.35 28.63
C ASP A 137 -10.45 20.29 27.71
N ASN A 138 -9.82 20.79 26.64
CA ASN A 138 -10.46 21.60 25.60
C ASN A 138 -10.15 21.03 24.20
N ALA A 139 -10.70 19.85 23.94
CA ALA A 139 -10.48 19.09 22.71
C ALA A 139 -10.70 19.90 21.42
N ALA A 140 -11.69 20.81 21.37
CA ALA A 140 -11.95 21.64 20.19
C ALA A 140 -10.78 22.57 19.86
N ALA A 141 -10.26 23.30 20.86
CA ALA A 141 -9.12 24.22 20.67
C ALA A 141 -7.81 23.46 20.38
N SER A 142 -7.62 22.29 20.99
CA SER A 142 -6.50 21.40 20.67
C SER A 142 -6.57 20.89 19.23
N PHE A 143 -7.75 20.54 18.73
CA PHE A 143 -7.93 20.09 17.36
C PHE A 143 -7.73 21.22 16.35
N GLU A 144 -8.25 22.41 16.62
CA GLU A 144 -7.98 23.61 15.82
C GLU A 144 -6.48 23.88 15.67
N THR A 145 -5.74 23.86 16.79
CA THR A 145 -4.29 24.09 16.80
C THR A 145 -3.51 23.01 16.04
N ALA A 146 -3.90 21.75 16.23
CA ALA A 146 -3.27 20.60 15.58
C ALA A 146 -3.59 20.55 14.06
N LEU A 147 -4.80 20.94 13.67
CA LEU A 147 -5.26 21.01 12.28
C LEU A 147 -4.58 22.14 11.51
N ASP A 148 -4.44 23.34 12.09
CA ASP A 148 -3.66 24.41 11.45
C ASP A 148 -2.21 23.97 11.26
N THR A 149 -1.58 23.39 12.28
CA THR A 149 -0.21 22.86 12.17
C THR A 149 -0.06 21.83 11.03
N HIS A 150 -1.03 20.91 10.90
CA HIS A 150 -1.09 19.92 9.81
C HIS A 150 -1.28 20.58 8.43
N TYR A 151 -2.19 21.56 8.33
CA TYR A 151 -2.42 22.30 7.09
C TYR A 151 -1.20 23.14 6.67
N GLN A 152 -0.52 23.79 7.61
CA GLN A 152 0.71 24.54 7.30
C GLN A 152 1.82 23.63 6.78
N ALA A 153 1.91 22.39 7.27
CA ALA A 153 2.89 21.39 6.85
C ALA A 153 2.70 20.84 5.42
N PHE A 154 1.55 21.09 4.77
CA PHE A 154 1.35 20.72 3.37
C PHE A 154 2.26 21.51 2.41
N SER A 155 2.70 20.84 1.35
CA SER A 155 3.30 21.48 0.18
C SER A 155 2.29 22.38 -0.54
N ASP A 156 2.77 23.26 -1.43
CA ASP A 156 1.90 24.09 -2.26
C ASP A 156 1.04 23.25 -3.22
N LEU A 157 1.54 22.08 -3.66
CA LEU A 157 0.79 21.12 -4.47
C LEU A 157 -0.35 20.47 -3.66
N ALA A 158 -0.05 20.01 -2.45
CA ALA A 158 -1.05 19.48 -1.52
C ALA A 158 -2.14 20.51 -1.20
N LYS A 159 -1.77 21.78 -0.96
CA LYS A 159 -2.73 22.87 -0.76
C LYS A 159 -3.61 23.12 -1.99
N ALA A 160 -3.07 22.97 -3.20
CA ALA A 160 -3.85 23.08 -4.45
C ALA A 160 -4.78 21.88 -4.73
N MET A 161 -4.51 20.71 -4.12
CA MET A 161 -5.37 19.52 -4.22
C MET A 161 -6.56 19.56 -3.24
N LEU A 162 -6.55 20.47 -2.26
CA LEU A 162 -7.59 20.58 -1.24
C LEU A 162 -8.71 21.57 -1.62
N PRO A 163 -9.94 21.36 -1.11
CA PRO A 163 -11.01 22.34 -1.29
C PRO A 163 -10.79 23.56 -0.38
N ASP A 164 -11.20 24.75 -0.82
CA ASP A 164 -11.03 26.03 -0.11
C ASP A 164 -11.60 26.04 1.33
N ASN A 165 -12.57 25.16 1.63
CA ASN A 165 -13.23 25.01 2.93
C ASN A 165 -12.65 23.87 3.80
N TYR A 166 -11.53 23.25 3.43
CA TYR A 166 -10.97 22.07 4.10
C TYR A 166 -10.88 22.21 5.64
N ILE A 167 -10.28 23.31 6.13
CA ILE A 167 -10.10 23.54 7.57
C ILE A 167 -11.45 23.65 8.28
N SER A 168 -12.34 24.52 7.79
CA SER A 168 -13.64 24.77 8.42
C SER A 168 -14.56 23.54 8.37
N GLN A 169 -14.47 22.73 7.32
CA GLN A 169 -15.17 21.45 7.23
C GLN A 169 -14.62 20.45 8.26
N ALA A 170 -13.30 20.30 8.36
CA ALA A 170 -12.68 19.38 9.32
C ALA A 170 -12.98 19.77 10.79
N GLN A 171 -12.94 21.07 11.11
CA GLN A 171 -13.35 21.61 12.42
C GLN A 171 -14.81 21.28 12.74
N SER A 172 -15.75 21.64 11.85
CA SER A 172 -17.18 21.44 12.07
C SER A 172 -17.55 19.95 12.24
N HIS A 173 -16.91 19.04 11.49
CA HIS A 173 -17.09 17.60 11.69
C HIS A 173 -16.58 17.12 13.05
N PHE A 174 -15.48 17.69 13.56
CA PHE A 174 -14.94 17.31 14.87
C PHE A 174 -15.80 17.85 16.03
N GLU A 175 -16.21 19.12 15.97
CA GLU A 175 -17.09 19.72 16.98
C GLU A 175 -18.41 18.94 17.11
N SER A 176 -19.00 18.55 15.98
CA SER A 176 -20.21 17.72 15.95
C SER A 176 -20.00 16.37 16.66
N ALA A 177 -18.88 15.69 16.38
CA ALA A 177 -18.56 14.40 17.01
C ALA A 177 -18.30 14.53 18.52
N VAL A 178 -17.63 15.59 18.98
CA VAL A 178 -17.43 15.89 20.41
C VAL A 178 -18.77 16.15 21.10
N GLN A 179 -19.70 16.84 20.43
CA GLN A 179 -21.02 17.11 20.98
C GLN A 179 -21.89 15.85 21.06
N ASP A 180 -21.85 14.97 20.05
CA ASP A 180 -22.53 13.67 20.07
C ASP A 180 -21.95 12.75 21.16
N MET A 181 -20.62 12.70 21.34
CA MET A 181 -19.96 12.01 22.45
C MET A 181 -20.39 12.54 23.82
N SER A 182 -20.56 13.85 23.95
CA SER A 182 -20.99 14.49 25.21
C SER A 182 -22.44 14.14 25.54
N LEU A 183 -23.31 14.06 24.52
CA LEU A 183 -24.71 13.65 24.66
C LEU A 183 -24.83 12.15 24.99
N SER A 184 -24.01 11.30 24.37
CA SER A 184 -24.00 9.86 24.67
C SER A 184 -23.44 9.57 26.06
N ALA A 185 -22.41 10.30 26.52
CA ALA A 185 -21.89 10.17 27.89
C ALA A 185 -22.87 10.65 28.98
N GLN A 186 -23.80 11.55 28.66
CA GLN A 186 -24.86 11.99 29.58
C GLN A 186 -26.04 10.99 29.67
N ALA A 187 -26.23 10.15 28.65
CA ALA A 187 -27.09 8.99 28.73
C ALA A 187 -26.31 7.85 29.42
N LYS A 188 -26.71 7.47 30.64
CA LYS A 188 -26.05 6.37 31.39
C LYS A 188 -26.25 5.01 30.70
N GLY A 189 -25.38 4.71 29.74
CA GLY A 189 -25.14 3.37 29.22
C GLY A 189 -24.35 2.51 30.22
N SER A 190 -24.39 1.21 30.01
CA SER A 190 -23.53 0.21 30.62
C SER A 190 -22.06 0.40 30.21
N GLU A 191 -21.13 -0.13 31.01
CA GLU A 191 -19.68 -0.04 30.74
C GLU A 191 -19.30 -0.57 29.33
N SER A 192 -19.99 -1.61 28.85
CA SER A 192 -19.83 -2.15 27.49
C SER A 192 -20.20 -1.13 26.40
N GLU A 193 -21.28 -0.36 26.56
CA GLU A 193 -21.69 0.68 25.61
C GLU A 193 -20.66 1.83 25.56
N GLN A 194 -19.98 2.13 26.68
CA GLN A 194 -18.89 3.12 26.72
C GLN A 194 -17.68 2.65 25.90
N TYR A 195 -17.21 1.41 26.09
CA TYR A 195 -16.05 0.90 25.34
C TYR A 195 -16.38 0.62 23.86
N TYR A 196 -17.63 0.27 23.54
CA TYR A 196 -18.10 0.22 22.16
C TYR A 196 -18.06 1.61 21.50
N ALA A 197 -18.58 2.64 22.17
CA ALA A 197 -18.50 4.02 21.69
C ALA A 197 -17.06 4.52 21.53
N LEU A 198 -16.15 4.13 22.45
CA LEU A 198 -14.72 4.42 22.34
C LEU A 198 -14.07 3.74 21.12
N MET A 199 -14.38 2.46 20.89
CA MET A 199 -13.94 1.72 19.70
C MET A 199 -14.44 2.40 18.42
N VAL A 200 -15.70 2.82 18.38
CA VAL A 200 -16.28 3.56 17.24
C VAL A 200 -15.61 4.92 17.03
N ALA A 201 -15.31 5.65 18.10
CA ALA A 201 -14.54 6.90 18.03
C ALA A 201 -13.12 6.66 17.49
N ASP A 202 -12.43 5.61 17.95
CA ASP A 202 -11.03 5.34 17.64
C ASP A 202 -10.80 4.77 16.23
N LEU A 203 -11.69 3.88 15.76
CA LEU A 203 -11.59 3.20 14.47
C LEU A 203 -12.38 3.90 13.33
N PHE A 204 -13.53 4.49 13.63
CA PHE A 204 -14.43 5.09 12.64
C PHE A 204 -14.56 6.62 12.76
N GLY A 205 -13.85 7.26 13.69
CA GLY A 205 -13.94 8.71 13.89
C GLY A 205 -15.30 9.16 14.43
N GLY A 206 -16.04 8.27 15.12
CA GLY A 206 -17.31 8.56 15.77
C GLY A 206 -18.56 8.20 14.98
N ASN A 207 -18.45 7.89 13.68
CA ASN A 207 -19.58 7.49 12.84
C ASN A 207 -19.41 6.06 12.33
N GLU A 208 -20.12 5.12 12.93
CA GLU A 208 -20.00 3.70 12.59
C GLU A 208 -20.60 3.37 11.20
N PRO A 209 -19.80 2.88 10.24
CA PRO A 209 -20.29 2.52 8.91
C PRO A 209 -20.98 1.15 8.93
N LYS A 210 -21.99 0.98 8.07
CA LYS A 210 -22.54 -0.36 7.78
C LYS A 210 -21.44 -1.30 7.32
N VAL A 211 -21.45 -2.54 7.83
CA VAL A 211 -20.52 -3.61 7.43
C VAL A 211 -20.53 -3.77 5.90
N GLN A 212 -19.35 -3.70 5.29
CA GLN A 212 -19.16 -3.81 3.85
C GLN A 212 -18.84 -5.24 3.43
N ASN A 213 -19.19 -5.59 2.19
CA ASN A 213 -19.02 -6.96 1.69
C ASN A 213 -17.67 -7.12 0.97
N GLY A 214 -16.80 -7.96 1.54
CA GLY A 214 -15.49 -8.31 0.98
C GLY A 214 -15.50 -9.40 -0.10
N ALA A 215 -16.65 -10.00 -0.44
CA ALA A 215 -16.77 -11.06 -1.44
C ALA A 215 -16.31 -10.65 -2.85
N GLN A 216 -16.26 -9.34 -3.14
CA GLN A 216 -15.73 -8.79 -4.40
C GLN A 216 -14.28 -8.30 -4.28
N GLY A 217 -13.60 -8.55 -3.15
CA GLY A 217 -12.21 -8.18 -2.93
C GLY A 217 -11.94 -6.70 -3.12
N MET A 218 -10.86 -6.41 -3.83
CA MET A 218 -10.44 -5.07 -4.26
C MET A 218 -11.21 -4.58 -5.50
N SER A 219 -12.52 -4.85 -5.55
CA SER A 219 -13.40 -4.25 -6.55
C SER A 219 -13.43 -2.74 -6.41
N LEU A 220 -13.92 -2.10 -7.46
CA LEU A 220 -13.93 -0.66 -7.62
C LEU A 220 -14.71 0.05 -6.50
N ASN A 221 -15.80 -0.58 -6.04
CA ASN A 221 -16.61 -0.12 -4.90
C ASN A 221 -15.92 -0.27 -3.54
N ASN A 222 -14.84 -1.06 -3.48
CA ASN A 222 -14.09 -1.41 -2.28
C ASN A 222 -12.67 -0.78 -2.26
N LEU A 223 -12.13 -0.27 -3.37
CA LEU A 223 -10.78 0.29 -3.47
C LEU A 223 -10.52 1.48 -2.53
N GLU A 224 -11.49 2.38 -2.39
CA GLU A 224 -11.39 3.60 -1.55
C GLU A 224 -11.74 3.37 -0.07
N ARG A 225 -12.32 2.20 0.26
CA ARG A 225 -12.83 1.92 1.61
C ARG A 225 -11.72 1.64 2.61
N SER A 226 -11.96 2.06 3.85
CA SER A 226 -11.14 1.68 4.98
C SER A 226 -11.30 0.19 5.28
N ASN A 227 -10.21 -0.49 5.64
CA ASN A 227 -10.25 -1.90 6.08
C ASN A 227 -11.23 -2.09 7.25
N TYR A 228 -11.38 -1.10 8.14
CA TYR A 228 -12.29 -1.18 9.27
C TYR A 228 -13.77 -1.32 8.84
N GLU A 229 -14.17 -0.82 7.67
CA GLU A 229 -15.55 -0.93 7.18
C GLU A 229 -15.99 -2.39 6.94
N PHE A 230 -15.03 -3.30 6.74
CA PHE A 230 -15.27 -4.73 6.52
C PHE A 230 -15.30 -5.55 7.82
N LEU A 231 -15.00 -4.95 8.97
CA LEU A 231 -15.18 -5.59 10.27
C LEU A 231 -16.66 -5.93 10.46
N THR A 232 -16.95 -7.21 10.72
CA THR A 232 -18.31 -7.68 11.03
C THR A 232 -18.75 -7.17 12.40
N GLN A 233 -20.05 -7.29 12.72
CA GLN A 233 -20.54 -6.90 14.04
C GLN A 233 -19.81 -7.66 15.16
N GLN A 234 -19.63 -8.98 15.01
CA GLN A 234 -18.88 -9.80 15.96
C GLN A 234 -17.43 -9.35 16.11
N ASP A 235 -16.76 -8.98 15.01
CA ASP A 235 -15.39 -8.45 15.08
C ASP A 235 -15.35 -7.14 15.90
N ARG A 236 -16.35 -6.27 15.75
CA ARG A 236 -16.47 -4.99 16.48
C ARG A 236 -16.78 -5.18 17.95
N ASP A 237 -17.69 -6.10 18.29
CA ASP A 237 -18.02 -6.46 19.67
C ASP A 237 -16.76 -6.98 20.40
N VAL A 238 -16.04 -7.93 19.78
CA VAL A 238 -14.77 -8.45 20.32
C VAL A 238 -13.72 -7.35 20.47
N LEU A 239 -13.59 -6.45 19.49
CA LEU A 239 -12.67 -5.31 19.57
C LEU A 239 -13.04 -4.35 20.72
N ALA A 240 -14.32 -4.09 20.97
CA ALA A 240 -14.76 -3.26 22.10
C ALA A 240 -14.36 -3.88 23.46
N ASP A 241 -14.49 -5.20 23.62
CA ASP A 241 -13.97 -5.92 24.79
C ASP A 241 -12.43 -5.80 24.91
N MET A 242 -11.70 -5.75 23.78
CA MET A 242 -10.26 -5.47 23.80
C MET A 242 -9.94 -4.05 24.28
N TYR A 243 -10.74 -3.03 23.91
CA TYR A 243 -10.56 -1.66 24.41
C TYR A 243 -10.80 -1.61 25.92
N GLN A 244 -11.83 -2.29 26.44
CA GLN A 244 -12.06 -2.40 27.89
C GLN A 244 -10.86 -3.04 28.61
N TYR A 245 -10.40 -4.19 28.12
CA TYR A 245 -9.26 -4.89 28.70
C TYR A 245 -7.98 -4.03 28.65
N ALA A 246 -7.74 -3.34 27.55
CA ALA A 246 -6.55 -2.53 27.35
C ALA A 246 -6.53 -1.30 28.27
N ASP A 247 -7.65 -0.61 28.46
CA ASP A 247 -7.76 0.54 29.38
C ASP A 247 -7.48 0.12 30.83
N GLN A 248 -8.11 -0.97 31.27
CA GLN A 248 -7.93 -1.56 32.60
C GLN A 248 -6.49 -2.05 32.87
N ASN A 249 -5.67 -2.26 31.84
CA ASN A 249 -4.31 -2.79 31.94
C ASN A 249 -3.22 -1.87 31.39
N ASP A 250 -3.52 -0.60 31.08
CA ASP A 250 -2.55 0.41 30.61
C ASP A 250 -1.81 -0.03 29.32
N ILE A 251 -2.58 -0.60 28.37
CA ILE A 251 -2.13 -1.05 27.05
C ILE A 251 -2.40 0.03 26.00
N ASP A 252 -1.45 0.24 25.08
CA ASP A 252 -1.61 1.16 23.95
C ASP A 252 -2.62 0.62 22.91
N PHE A 253 -3.76 1.31 22.75
CA PHE A 253 -4.80 0.97 21.77
C PHE A 253 -4.29 0.90 20.32
N THR A 254 -3.11 1.42 20.01
CA THR A 254 -2.48 1.23 18.69
C THR A 254 -2.27 -0.25 18.36
N TYR A 255 -2.04 -1.12 19.35
CA TYR A 255 -2.03 -2.57 19.15
C TYR A 255 -3.39 -3.09 18.63
N ILE A 256 -4.50 -2.63 19.23
CA ILE A 256 -5.86 -3.00 18.83
C ILE A 256 -6.16 -2.50 17.42
N LYS A 257 -5.82 -1.25 17.08
CA LYS A 257 -6.00 -0.70 15.72
C LYS A 257 -5.32 -1.52 14.64
N LYS A 258 -4.08 -1.94 14.89
CA LYS A 258 -3.29 -2.67 13.90
C LYS A 258 -3.89 -4.07 13.71
N LEU A 259 -4.28 -4.74 14.79
CA LEU A 259 -5.06 -5.98 14.76
C LEU A 259 -6.40 -5.82 14.00
N ALA A 260 -7.16 -4.77 14.29
CA ALA A 260 -8.40 -4.43 13.58
C ALA A 260 -8.18 -4.12 12.09
N SER A 261 -7.03 -3.53 11.73
CA SER A 261 -6.65 -3.26 10.35
C SER A 261 -6.32 -4.56 9.60
N ASP A 262 -5.68 -5.51 10.27
CA ASP A 262 -5.33 -6.82 9.70
C ASP A 262 -6.59 -7.70 9.55
N LEU A 263 -7.46 -7.72 10.55
CA LEU A 263 -8.76 -8.41 10.52
C LEU A 263 -9.68 -7.80 9.45
N GLY A 264 -9.77 -6.48 9.38
CA GLY A 264 -10.50 -5.78 8.31
C GLY A 264 -9.92 -6.05 6.92
N ASN A 265 -8.60 -6.15 6.78
CA ASN A 265 -7.96 -6.54 5.52
C ASN A 265 -8.33 -7.97 5.11
N TYR A 266 -8.35 -8.89 6.07
CA TYR A 266 -8.77 -10.27 5.87
C TYR A 266 -10.23 -10.35 5.38
N ARG A 267 -11.16 -9.68 6.09
CA ARG A 267 -12.58 -9.61 5.70
C ARG A 267 -12.76 -9.00 4.30
N ARG A 268 -12.02 -7.93 3.98
CA ARG A 268 -12.05 -7.23 2.66
C ARG A 268 -11.71 -8.13 1.48
N HIS A 269 -10.96 -9.21 1.67
CA HIS A 269 -10.52 -10.15 0.63
C HIS A 269 -11.26 -11.50 0.69
N ASP A 270 -12.58 -11.44 0.91
CA ASP A 270 -13.47 -12.60 1.11
C ASP A 270 -12.92 -13.58 2.17
N ASP A 271 -12.72 -13.12 3.40
CA ASP A 271 -12.12 -13.92 4.48
C ASP A 271 -10.76 -14.53 4.05
N GLY A 272 -9.94 -13.71 3.42
CA GLY A 272 -8.61 -14.07 2.90
C GLY A 272 -8.59 -14.93 1.63
N LYS A 273 -9.74 -15.43 1.13
CA LYS A 273 -9.80 -16.32 -0.05
C LYS A 273 -9.29 -15.69 -1.34
N LEU A 274 -9.34 -14.36 -1.44
CA LEU A 274 -8.87 -13.60 -2.62
C LEU A 274 -7.40 -13.17 -2.52
N LEU A 275 -6.65 -13.62 -1.51
CA LEU A 275 -5.22 -13.36 -1.37
C LEU A 275 -4.39 -14.59 -1.72
N GLY A 276 -3.49 -14.42 -2.70
CA GLY A 276 -2.54 -15.46 -3.10
C GLY A 276 -1.45 -15.70 -2.05
N ASN A 277 -1.10 -16.97 -1.83
CA ASN A 277 0.01 -17.35 -0.96
C ASN A 277 1.35 -17.05 -1.64
N PHE A 278 2.15 -16.12 -1.10
CA PHE A 278 3.46 -15.72 -1.64
C PHE A 278 4.44 -16.90 -1.78
N ASN A 279 4.25 -17.99 -1.01
CA ASN A 279 5.09 -19.18 -1.12
C ASN A 279 4.68 -20.12 -2.28
N GLU A 280 3.67 -19.76 -3.08
CA GLU A 280 3.08 -20.55 -4.16
C GLU A 280 3.28 -19.93 -5.56
N GLY A 281 4.50 -19.49 -5.89
CA GLY A 281 4.87 -19.23 -7.28
C GLY A 281 5.67 -17.97 -7.56
N HIS A 282 6.21 -17.31 -6.53
CA HIS A 282 7.06 -16.14 -6.72
C HIS A 282 8.52 -16.55 -7.01
N PHE A 283 9.17 -15.86 -7.94
CA PHE A 283 10.55 -16.12 -8.37
C PHE A 283 11.33 -14.80 -8.49
N ASN A 284 12.66 -14.85 -8.33
CA ASN A 284 13.54 -13.74 -8.65
C ASN A 284 13.92 -13.74 -10.15
N ALA A 285 14.66 -12.71 -10.57
CA ALA A 285 15.11 -12.55 -11.96
C ALA A 285 16.06 -13.68 -12.45
N ASP A 286 16.69 -14.42 -11.52
CA ASP A 286 17.55 -15.57 -11.81
C ASP A 286 16.78 -16.91 -11.86
N GLY A 287 15.45 -16.89 -11.75
CA GLY A 287 14.60 -18.08 -11.75
C GLY A 287 14.63 -18.87 -10.44
N GLN A 288 15.17 -18.33 -9.35
CA GLN A 288 15.11 -18.95 -8.02
C GLN A 288 13.73 -18.67 -7.39
N LYS A 289 13.10 -19.70 -6.83
CA LYS A 289 11.83 -19.55 -6.12
C LYS A 289 12.06 -18.73 -4.86
N LEU A 290 11.25 -17.68 -4.67
CA LEU A 290 11.21 -16.90 -3.45
C LEU A 290 10.24 -17.53 -2.46
N THR A 291 10.59 -17.44 -1.17
CA THR A 291 9.68 -17.76 -0.06
C THR A 291 9.81 -16.72 1.04
N VAL A 292 8.71 -16.47 1.75
CA VAL A 292 8.66 -15.65 2.95
C VAL A 292 8.36 -16.50 4.18
N GLY A 293 9.08 -16.22 5.26
CA GLY A 293 8.94 -16.81 6.58
C GLY A 293 8.79 -15.73 7.65
N PHE A 294 8.28 -16.11 8.82
CA PHE A 294 8.29 -15.24 9.99
C PHE A 294 9.70 -15.07 10.56
N THR A 295 9.91 -14.02 11.36
CA THR A 295 11.12 -13.92 12.19
C THR A 295 11.15 -15.07 13.21
N GLN A 296 12.33 -15.40 13.75
CA GLN A 296 12.42 -16.43 14.80
C GLN A 296 11.57 -16.11 16.04
N LYS A 297 11.45 -14.81 16.37
CA LYS A 297 10.62 -14.31 17.48
C LYS A 297 9.15 -14.61 17.23
N ASP A 298 8.65 -14.24 16.05
CA ASP A 298 7.23 -14.40 15.71
C ASP A 298 6.88 -15.86 15.45
N GLN A 299 7.76 -16.63 14.82
CA GLN A 299 7.60 -18.08 14.66
C GLN A 299 7.48 -18.80 16.02
N ALA A 300 8.24 -18.37 17.04
CA ALA A 300 8.11 -18.89 18.40
C ALA A 300 6.80 -18.47 19.07
N THR A 301 6.37 -17.22 18.88
CA THR A 301 5.08 -16.72 19.39
C THR A 301 3.88 -17.45 18.78
N ILE A 302 3.84 -17.57 17.45
CA ILE A 302 2.82 -18.32 16.70
C ILE A 302 2.85 -19.79 17.14
N GLY A 303 4.04 -20.37 17.29
CA GLY A 303 4.22 -21.72 17.83
C GLY A 303 3.64 -21.91 19.24
N ARG A 304 3.66 -20.90 20.12
CA ARG A 304 2.94 -20.95 21.40
C ARG A 304 1.43 -20.87 21.18
N LEU A 305 0.97 -19.88 20.41
CA LEU A 305 -0.45 -19.62 20.17
C LEU A 305 -1.19 -20.85 19.65
N THR A 306 -0.66 -21.51 18.63
CA THR A 306 -1.26 -22.72 18.03
C THR A 306 -1.25 -23.94 18.97
N ASN A 307 -0.31 -24.01 19.92
CA ASN A 307 -0.19 -25.14 20.86
C ASN A 307 -0.82 -24.89 22.24
N SER A 308 -1.17 -23.65 22.59
CA SER A 308 -1.72 -23.27 23.91
C SER A 308 -3.13 -23.81 24.17
N GLY A 309 -3.88 -24.12 23.11
CA GLY A 309 -5.31 -24.45 23.17
C GLY A 309 -6.24 -23.23 23.15
N ALA A 310 -5.74 -22.02 23.43
CA ALA A 310 -6.54 -20.79 23.56
C ALA A 310 -7.43 -20.48 22.35
N LEU A 311 -6.95 -20.78 21.14
CA LEU A 311 -7.73 -20.62 19.89
C LEU A 311 -9.02 -21.47 19.82
N SER A 312 -9.20 -22.43 20.73
CA SER A 312 -10.43 -23.24 20.79
C SER A 312 -11.59 -22.45 21.39
N ASP A 313 -11.31 -21.66 22.43
CA ASP A 313 -12.30 -20.99 23.27
C ASP A 313 -12.24 -19.45 23.18
N SER A 314 -11.21 -18.91 22.52
CA SER A 314 -11.09 -17.48 22.19
C SER A 314 -12.23 -17.01 21.29
N ALA A 315 -12.67 -15.77 21.51
CA ALA A 315 -13.64 -15.07 20.67
C ALA A 315 -13.09 -14.61 19.31
N LEU A 316 -11.77 -14.71 19.08
CA LEU A 316 -11.14 -14.37 17.80
C LEU A 316 -11.56 -15.34 16.67
N ASP A 317 -11.74 -14.79 15.47
CA ASP A 317 -12.03 -15.60 14.28
C ASP A 317 -10.87 -16.56 13.96
N LYS A 318 -11.19 -17.86 13.93
CA LYS A 318 -10.21 -18.94 13.74
C LYS A 318 -9.68 -19.00 12.31
N GLY A 319 -10.48 -18.58 11.34
CA GLY A 319 -10.07 -18.42 9.94
C GLY A 319 -9.06 -17.29 9.80
N PHE A 320 -9.34 -16.13 10.42
CA PHE A 320 -8.40 -15.02 10.49
C PHE A 320 -7.08 -15.41 11.15
N VAL A 321 -7.11 -16.09 12.30
CA VAL A 321 -5.87 -16.54 12.96
C VAL A 321 -5.10 -17.53 12.08
N SER A 322 -5.77 -18.51 11.45
CA SER A 322 -5.11 -19.43 10.52
C SER A 322 -4.50 -18.73 9.31
N PHE A 323 -5.18 -17.69 8.78
CA PHE A 323 -4.69 -16.86 7.69
C PHE A 323 -3.45 -16.05 8.09
N ILE A 324 -3.52 -15.28 9.18
CA ILE A 324 -2.44 -14.35 9.58
C ILE A 324 -1.21 -15.10 10.12
N THR A 325 -1.38 -16.35 10.56
CA THR A 325 -0.29 -17.23 11.01
C THR A 325 0.25 -18.17 9.92
N GLN A 326 -0.24 -18.08 8.67
CA GLN A 326 0.38 -18.73 7.52
C GLN A 326 1.44 -17.80 6.89
N PRO A 327 2.74 -18.19 6.80
CA PRO A 327 3.81 -17.25 6.45
C PRO A 327 3.59 -16.49 5.13
N GLY A 328 3.22 -17.18 4.05
CA GLY A 328 3.02 -16.57 2.74
C GLY A 328 1.70 -15.80 2.57
N LEU A 329 0.85 -15.73 3.60
CA LEU A 329 -0.36 -14.89 3.63
C LEU A 329 -0.21 -13.74 4.63
N GLY A 330 0.24 -14.05 5.84
CA GLY A 330 0.36 -13.11 6.95
C GLY A 330 1.64 -12.29 7.00
N ALA A 331 2.82 -12.87 6.70
CA ALA A 331 4.11 -12.23 7.03
C ALA A 331 4.35 -10.88 6.31
N LEU A 332 3.79 -10.72 5.11
CA LEU A 332 3.87 -9.48 4.32
C LEU A 332 2.72 -8.51 4.61
N SER A 333 1.55 -9.01 5.03
CA SER A 333 0.32 -8.23 5.19
C SER A 333 0.11 -7.69 6.61
N HIS A 334 0.54 -8.45 7.62
CA HIS A 334 0.38 -8.19 9.06
C HIS A 334 1.02 -6.86 9.50
N ARG A 335 0.20 -5.94 10.02
CA ARG A 335 0.61 -4.61 10.54
C ARG A 335 0.68 -4.58 12.07
N GLY A 336 0.08 -5.55 12.77
CA GLY A 336 0.07 -5.65 14.23
C GLY A 336 1.30 -6.31 14.85
N SER A 337 1.08 -6.97 15.99
CA SER A 337 2.09 -7.79 16.69
C SER A 337 1.53 -9.19 16.92
N TYR A 338 2.30 -10.22 16.56
CA TYR A 338 1.94 -11.61 16.87
C TYR A 338 1.94 -11.88 18.38
N GLN A 339 2.73 -11.13 19.16
CA GLN A 339 2.73 -11.23 20.62
C GLN A 339 1.42 -10.69 21.20
N PHE A 340 0.95 -9.54 20.70
CA PHE A 340 -0.35 -9.00 21.10
C PHE A 340 -1.52 -9.88 20.64
N LEU A 341 -1.48 -10.42 19.42
CA LEU A 341 -2.48 -11.38 18.94
C LEU A 341 -2.57 -12.61 19.86
N ALA A 342 -1.42 -13.18 20.26
CA ALA A 342 -1.39 -14.32 21.16
C ALA A 342 -1.93 -13.96 22.56
N HIS A 343 -1.52 -12.81 23.10
CA HIS A 343 -2.02 -12.28 24.38
C HIS A 343 -3.54 -12.13 24.38
N MET A 344 -4.11 -11.50 23.35
CA MET A 344 -5.55 -11.30 23.26
C MET A 344 -6.33 -12.59 22.99
N ALA A 345 -5.72 -13.58 22.32
CA ALA A 345 -6.32 -14.91 22.19
C ALA A 345 -6.42 -15.62 23.55
N GLU A 346 -5.39 -15.55 24.38
CA GLU A 346 -5.39 -16.12 25.75
C GLU A 346 -6.41 -15.38 26.65
N VAL A 347 -6.41 -14.04 26.64
CA VAL A 347 -7.34 -13.21 27.40
C VAL A 347 -8.81 -13.48 27.03
N THR A 348 -9.14 -13.49 25.73
CA THR A 348 -10.51 -13.75 25.27
C THR A 348 -10.96 -15.20 25.45
N ALA A 349 -10.03 -16.14 25.61
CA ALA A 349 -10.32 -17.51 26.04
C ALA A 349 -10.48 -17.66 27.56
N GLY A 350 -10.33 -16.58 28.34
CA GLY A 350 -10.34 -16.63 29.81
C GLY A 350 -9.12 -17.34 30.41
N MET A 351 -8.04 -17.49 29.64
CA MET A 351 -6.81 -18.17 30.07
C MET A 351 -5.81 -17.18 30.69
N PRO A 352 -4.91 -17.64 31.59
CA PRO A 352 -3.78 -16.84 32.03
C PRO A 352 -2.89 -16.51 30.83
N ALA A 353 -2.70 -15.21 30.54
CA ALA A 353 -1.86 -14.77 29.44
C ALA A 353 -0.37 -15.11 29.69
N SER A 354 0.31 -15.56 28.65
CA SER A 354 1.74 -15.92 28.65
C SER A 354 2.65 -14.71 28.82
N ASP A 355 2.25 -13.58 28.23
CA ASP A 355 2.99 -12.32 28.27
C ASP A 355 2.30 -11.33 29.24
N SER A 356 3.07 -10.40 29.81
CA SER A 356 2.53 -9.41 30.76
C SER A 356 1.89 -8.24 30.01
N PRO A 357 0.71 -7.73 30.41
CA PRO A 357 0.09 -6.56 29.80
C PRO A 357 1.02 -5.35 29.69
N ALA A 358 1.90 -5.17 30.67
CA ALA A 358 2.89 -4.09 30.71
C ALA A 358 3.89 -4.10 29.53
N GLN A 359 4.03 -5.21 28.79
CA GLN A 359 4.80 -5.25 27.54
C GLN A 359 4.16 -4.43 26.41
N PHE A 360 2.85 -4.19 26.47
CA PHE A 360 2.07 -3.53 25.42
C PHE A 360 1.72 -2.07 25.74
N LYS A 361 2.34 -1.48 26.78
CA LYS A 361 2.12 -0.09 27.22
C LYS A 361 2.53 0.98 26.18
N THR A 362 3.37 0.63 25.21
CA THR A 362 3.75 1.54 24.13
C THR A 362 3.98 0.74 22.86
N PHE A 363 3.22 1.05 21.82
CA PHE A 363 3.38 0.41 20.53
C PHE A 363 4.70 0.84 19.87
N THR A 364 5.50 -0.14 19.45
CA THR A 364 6.76 0.08 18.74
C THR A 364 6.61 -0.45 17.31
N GLU A 365 6.74 0.43 16.32
CA GLU A 365 6.81 0.01 14.91
C GLU A 365 8.13 -0.69 14.59
N ALA A 366 8.07 -1.66 13.67
CA ALA A 366 9.26 -2.30 13.15
C ALA A 366 10.07 -1.30 12.31
N ASN A 367 11.36 -1.15 12.65
CA ASN A 367 12.25 -0.16 12.03
C ASN A 367 12.75 -0.61 10.66
N SER A 368 12.53 -1.88 10.31
CA SER A 368 13.00 -2.50 9.08
C SER A 368 12.07 -3.64 8.62
N THR A 369 12.13 -4.01 7.34
CA THR A 369 11.44 -5.19 6.81
C THR A 369 11.95 -6.49 7.44
N SER A 370 13.24 -6.56 7.76
CA SER A 370 13.89 -7.68 8.47
C SER A 370 13.39 -7.92 9.90
N GLU A 371 12.78 -6.92 10.53
CA GLU A 371 12.10 -7.09 11.83
C GLU A 371 10.68 -7.67 11.70
N ARG A 372 10.13 -7.77 10.47
CA ARG A 372 8.76 -8.25 10.22
C ARG A 372 8.74 -9.64 9.59
N TYR A 373 9.66 -9.90 8.64
CA TYR A 373 9.70 -11.15 7.90
C TYR A 373 11.09 -11.47 7.35
N VAL A 374 11.28 -12.71 6.93
CA VAL A 374 12.50 -13.20 6.27
C VAL A 374 12.13 -13.64 4.85
N ILE A 375 12.80 -13.11 3.83
CA ILE A 375 12.71 -13.62 2.46
C ILE A 375 13.93 -14.51 2.17
N SER A 376 13.67 -15.71 1.67
CA SER A 376 14.64 -16.71 1.24
C SER A 376 14.47 -17.01 -0.25
N HIS A 377 15.49 -17.61 -0.86
CA HIS A 377 15.45 -18.08 -2.25
C HIS A 377 15.95 -19.53 -2.35
N SER A 378 15.46 -20.28 -3.34
CA SER A 378 15.93 -21.64 -3.60
C SER A 378 17.34 -21.67 -4.22
N GLU A 379 18.10 -22.73 -3.95
CA GLU A 379 19.34 -23.03 -4.69
C GLU A 379 19.01 -23.42 -6.14
N GLU A 380 17.94 -24.19 -6.34
CA GLU A 380 17.41 -24.56 -7.64
C GLU A 380 16.90 -23.33 -8.41
N ARG A 381 17.07 -23.37 -9.74
CA ARG A 381 16.60 -22.36 -10.68
C ARG A 381 15.71 -23.00 -11.73
N ILE A 382 14.52 -22.45 -11.93
CA ILE A 382 13.73 -22.81 -13.12
C ILE A 382 14.36 -22.15 -14.34
N SER A 383 14.36 -22.87 -15.47
CA SER A 383 14.73 -22.30 -16.76
C SER A 383 13.62 -21.34 -17.18
N LEU A 384 13.77 -20.05 -16.84
CA LEU A 384 12.89 -19.00 -17.36
C LEU A 384 12.96 -19.04 -18.90
N PRO A 385 11.81 -19.04 -19.61
CA PRO A 385 11.82 -18.95 -21.06
C PRO A 385 12.47 -17.64 -21.48
N GLU A 386 13.30 -17.66 -22.53
CA GLU A 386 13.87 -16.44 -23.10
C GLU A 386 12.70 -15.47 -23.40
N PRO A 387 12.66 -14.27 -22.81
CA PRO A 387 11.62 -13.30 -23.12
C PRO A 387 11.87 -12.77 -24.53
N ASP A 388 10.85 -12.32 -25.25
CA ASP A 388 11.04 -11.78 -26.60
C ASP A 388 11.68 -10.38 -26.59
N VAL A 389 11.59 -9.68 -25.46
CA VAL A 389 12.25 -8.40 -25.17
C VAL A 389 12.89 -8.49 -23.77
N SER A 390 14.17 -8.11 -23.65
CA SER A 390 14.84 -7.98 -22.36
C SER A 390 15.02 -6.50 -22.03
N CYS A 391 14.39 -6.03 -20.96
CA CYS A 391 14.54 -4.65 -20.48
C CYS A 391 15.53 -4.62 -19.31
N LYS A 392 16.72 -4.04 -19.56
CA LYS A 392 17.77 -3.79 -18.57
C LYS A 392 18.23 -2.34 -18.69
N ASN A 393 18.07 -1.57 -17.64
CA ASN A 393 18.55 -0.19 -17.57
C ASN A 393 17.47 0.86 -17.85
N GLY A 394 16.22 0.43 -18.09
CA GLY A 394 15.23 1.22 -18.84
C GLY A 394 15.46 1.17 -20.36
N VAL A 395 16.54 0.50 -20.80
CA VAL A 395 16.79 0.13 -22.19
C VAL A 395 16.19 -1.25 -22.42
N CYS A 396 15.37 -1.39 -23.45
CA CYS A 396 14.84 -2.67 -23.89
C CYS A 396 15.53 -3.09 -25.17
N GLU A 397 15.90 -4.35 -25.28
CA GLU A 397 16.45 -4.96 -26.48
C GLU A 397 15.60 -6.17 -26.88
N VAL A 398 15.31 -6.32 -28.17
CA VAL A 398 14.73 -7.58 -28.69
C VAL A 398 15.76 -8.69 -28.48
N THR A 399 15.34 -9.84 -27.97
CA THR A 399 16.20 -11.01 -27.79
C THR A 399 16.43 -11.76 -29.11
N GLU A 400 17.19 -12.85 -29.13
CA GLU A 400 17.34 -13.62 -30.37
C GLU A 400 16.05 -14.37 -30.70
N LYS A 401 15.39 -14.91 -29.67
CA LYS A 401 14.03 -15.45 -29.79
C LYS A 401 13.04 -14.40 -30.29
N GLY A 402 13.04 -13.19 -29.72
CA GLY A 402 12.15 -12.11 -30.15
C GLY A 402 12.33 -11.75 -31.63
N ARG A 403 13.59 -11.64 -32.10
CA ARG A 403 13.88 -11.40 -33.53
C ARG A 403 13.38 -12.53 -34.42
N LYS A 404 13.52 -13.80 -34.00
CA LYS A 404 12.98 -14.97 -34.72
C LYS A 404 11.44 -14.99 -34.75
N ASN A 405 10.81 -14.45 -33.71
CA ASN A 405 9.36 -14.27 -33.60
C ASN A 405 8.85 -12.99 -34.32
N GLY A 406 9.71 -12.25 -35.02
CA GLY A 406 9.33 -11.03 -35.74
C GLY A 406 9.11 -9.79 -34.86
N VAL A 407 9.45 -9.87 -33.57
CA VAL A 407 9.36 -8.73 -32.65
C VAL A 407 10.40 -7.69 -33.04
N THR A 408 9.96 -6.44 -33.11
CA THR A 408 10.80 -5.26 -33.34
C THR A 408 10.45 -4.19 -32.30
N LEU A 409 11.42 -3.36 -31.92
CA LEU A 409 11.14 -2.19 -31.09
C LEU A 409 10.79 -1.02 -32.02
N ALA A 410 9.86 -0.18 -31.58
CA ALA A 410 9.39 0.97 -32.39
C ALA A 410 10.52 1.95 -32.75
N GLN A 411 11.64 1.93 -32.00
CA GLN A 411 12.84 2.74 -32.27
C GLN A 411 13.65 2.28 -33.49
N ASP A 412 13.46 1.04 -33.97
CA ASP A 412 14.19 0.46 -35.11
C ASP A 412 13.42 0.53 -36.44
N SER A 413 12.18 1.03 -36.45
CA SER A 413 11.36 1.15 -37.66
C SER A 413 11.55 2.49 -38.36
N PRO A 414 12.03 2.53 -39.63
CA PRO A 414 12.05 3.76 -40.41
C PRO A 414 10.63 4.15 -40.83
N GLY A 415 9.95 4.90 -39.97
CA GLY A 415 8.70 5.60 -40.28
C GLY A 415 7.50 4.69 -40.52
N PHE A 416 6.96 4.08 -39.46
CA PHE A 416 5.52 3.89 -39.45
C PHE A 416 4.86 5.25 -39.25
N ALA A 417 3.95 5.63 -40.14
CA ALA A 417 3.02 6.72 -39.88
C ALA A 417 2.26 6.42 -38.58
N PRO A 418 1.78 7.44 -37.82
CA PRO A 418 0.86 7.18 -36.73
C PRO A 418 -0.29 6.30 -37.24
N PRO A 419 -0.77 5.33 -36.45
CA PRO A 419 -1.93 4.55 -36.86
C PRO A 419 -3.04 5.53 -37.24
N ALA A 420 -3.58 5.35 -38.45
CA ALA A 420 -4.79 6.07 -38.83
C ALA A 420 -5.84 5.83 -37.75
N GLU A 421 -6.67 6.84 -37.50
CA GLU A 421 -7.70 6.84 -36.47
C GLU A 421 -8.41 5.47 -36.41
N LEU A 422 -8.55 4.93 -35.20
CA LEU A 422 -9.27 3.68 -34.96
C LEU A 422 -10.71 3.85 -35.46
N ASP A 423 -10.96 3.39 -36.68
CA ASP A 423 -12.29 3.33 -37.27
C ASP A 423 -13.15 2.42 -36.39
N LEU A 424 -14.27 2.96 -35.91
CA LEU A 424 -15.27 2.26 -35.09
C LEU A 424 -15.74 0.95 -35.75
N ALA A 425 -15.64 0.83 -37.08
CA ALA A 425 -15.90 -0.41 -37.81
C ALA A 425 -15.00 -1.60 -37.40
N GLN A 426 -13.81 -1.36 -36.83
CA GLN A 426 -12.93 -2.44 -36.34
C GLN A 426 -13.37 -2.99 -34.98
N PHE A 427 -14.06 -2.20 -34.17
CA PHE A 427 -14.71 -2.67 -32.94
C PHE A 427 -15.88 -3.60 -33.24
N ASP A 428 -16.66 -3.30 -34.29
CA ASP A 428 -17.73 -4.19 -34.76
C ASP A 428 -17.17 -5.54 -35.22
N ALA A 429 -16.00 -5.59 -35.87
CA ALA A 429 -15.37 -6.86 -36.27
C ALA A 429 -15.02 -7.75 -35.05
N LEU A 430 -14.50 -7.16 -33.96
CA LEU A 430 -14.23 -7.88 -32.70
C LEU A 430 -15.52 -8.27 -31.98
N TYR A 431 -16.56 -7.44 -32.05
CA TYR A 431 -17.87 -7.74 -31.47
C TYR A 431 -18.61 -8.85 -32.23
N GLN A 432 -18.44 -8.94 -33.56
CA GLN A 432 -18.93 -10.06 -34.36
C GLN A 432 -18.17 -11.35 -34.03
N LEU A 433 -16.85 -11.30 -33.86
CA LEU A 433 -16.03 -12.47 -33.47
C LEU A 433 -16.46 -13.09 -32.12
N ARG A 434 -16.91 -12.27 -31.17
CA ARG A 434 -17.48 -12.69 -29.87
C ARG A 434 -18.78 -13.48 -30.01
N ASN A 435 -19.55 -13.20 -31.06
CA ASN A 435 -20.88 -13.75 -31.32
C ASN A 435 -20.86 -14.86 -32.40
N ASP A 436 -19.71 -15.18 -32.97
CA ASP A 436 -19.52 -16.27 -33.92
C ASP A 436 -19.55 -17.64 -33.19
N PRO A 437 -20.52 -18.54 -33.49
CA PRO A 437 -20.69 -19.82 -32.80
C PRO A 437 -19.56 -20.84 -33.00
N ASP A 438 -18.71 -20.67 -34.02
CA ASP A 438 -17.58 -21.58 -34.25
C ASP A 438 -16.32 -21.14 -33.49
N THR A 439 -16.22 -19.84 -33.16
CA THR A 439 -15.13 -19.32 -32.32
C THR A 439 -15.28 -19.72 -30.83
N GLN A 440 -16.53 -19.87 -30.36
CA GLN A 440 -16.83 -20.35 -29.00
C GLN A 440 -16.44 -21.81 -28.73
N LYS A 441 -16.13 -22.59 -29.78
CA LYS A 441 -15.66 -24.00 -29.64
C LYS A 441 -14.13 -24.12 -29.55
N SER A 442 -13.43 -22.99 -29.51
CA SER A 442 -11.97 -22.95 -29.35
C SER A 442 -11.60 -23.27 -27.90
N ALA A 443 -10.75 -24.29 -27.68
CA ALA A 443 -10.25 -24.65 -26.35
C ALA A 443 -9.47 -23.51 -25.65
N TRP A 444 -9.00 -22.51 -26.40
CA TRP A 444 -8.41 -21.29 -25.84
C TRP A 444 -9.44 -20.35 -25.21
N PHE A 445 -10.70 -20.41 -25.64
CA PHE A 445 -11.77 -19.57 -25.12
C PHE A 445 -12.34 -20.12 -23.81
N GLU A 446 -12.45 -21.45 -23.66
CA GLU A 446 -12.81 -22.09 -22.39
C GLU A 446 -11.74 -21.86 -21.30
N TRP A 447 -10.45 -21.88 -21.66
CA TRP A 447 -9.36 -21.66 -20.70
C TRP A 447 -9.33 -20.24 -20.10
N PHE A 448 -9.84 -19.23 -20.81
CA PHE A 448 -9.71 -17.82 -20.43
C PHE A 448 -10.81 -17.32 -19.48
N PHE A 449 -11.91 -18.08 -19.32
CA PHE A 449 -13.12 -17.62 -18.60
C PHE A 449 -13.58 -18.53 -17.45
N ASP A 450 -12.84 -19.60 -17.12
CA ASP A 450 -13.20 -20.57 -16.07
C ASP A 450 -12.23 -20.55 -14.87
N LYS A 451 -11.76 -19.36 -14.47
CA LYS A 451 -11.04 -19.09 -13.22
C LYS A 451 -11.36 -17.72 -12.63
#